data_AF-A0A3N5KYC1-F1
#
_entry.id   AF-A0A3N5KYC1-F1
#
_cell.length_a   1.000
_cell.length_b   1.000
_cell.length_c   1.000
_cell.angle_alpha   90.00
_cell.angle_beta   90.00
_cell.angle_gamma   90.00
#
_symmetry.space_group_name_H-M   'P 1'
#
loop_
_entity.id
_entity.type
_entity.pdbx_description
1 polymer ?
#
loop_
_entity_poly.entity_id
_entity_poly.type
_entity_poly.pdbx_seq_one_letter_code
_entity_poly.pdbx_strand_id
1 'polypeptide(L)' 'MRRKVRSHITQNEALLFELSSPGKRAYQLPELDVPPVDAAAALGAENVRGSVEGFPEVSEVEAIRHFTRLST' A
#
# COMPACT_ATOMS: atom_id res chain seq x y z
N MET A 1 8.03 34.03 -6.37
CA MET A 1 8.24 32.88 -7.28
C MET A 1 9.40 32.02 -6.74
N ARG A 2 9.12 30.93 -6.02
CA ARG A 2 10.18 30.06 -5.46
C ARG A 2 10.55 28.98 -6.48
N ARG A 3 11.73 29.08 -7.06
CA ARG A 3 12.34 28.06 -7.94
C ARG A 3 12.67 26.83 -7.09
N LYS A 4 11.85 25.78 -7.21
CA LYS A 4 11.87 24.62 -6.30
C LYS A 4 12.48 23.34 -6.90
N VAL A 5 13.33 23.45 -7.92
CA VAL A 5 13.94 22.24 -8.51
C VAL A 5 15.45 22.38 -8.53
N ARG A 6 16.12 21.63 -7.63
CA ARG A 6 17.53 21.26 -7.80
C ARG A 6 17.59 20.05 -8.75
N SER A 7 18.71 19.86 -9.44
CA SER A 7 18.93 18.78 -10.42
C SER A 7 18.74 17.37 -9.87
N HIS A 8 18.68 17.21 -8.55
CA HIS A 8 18.34 15.98 -7.86
C HIS A 8 17.08 16.25 -7.03
N ILE A 9 16.01 15.49 -7.29
CA ILE A 9 14.83 15.45 -6.42
C ILE A 9 15.27 14.71 -5.14
N THR A 10 15.77 15.46 -4.16
CA THR A 10 15.81 15.00 -2.77
C THR A 10 14.43 15.25 -2.19
N GLN A 11 13.56 14.25 -2.25
CA GLN A 11 12.31 14.27 -1.49
C GLN A 11 12.63 14.00 -0.04
N ASN A 12 12.25 14.94 0.83
CA ASN A 12 12.31 14.76 2.28
C ASN A 12 11.14 13.86 2.72
N GLU A 13 11.16 12.62 2.24
CA GLU A 13 10.12 11.62 2.49
C GLU A 13 10.78 10.27 2.78
N ALA A 14 10.40 9.65 3.89
CA ALA A 14 10.85 8.31 4.26
C ALA A 14 10.30 7.28 3.26
N LEU A 15 10.96 6.13 3.14
CA LEU A 15 10.41 5.01 2.39
C LEU A 15 9.09 4.57 3.02
N LEU A 16 8.13 4.13 2.20
CA LEU A 16 6.83 3.66 2.71
C LEU A 16 6.99 2.52 3.73
N PHE A 17 8.03 1.70 3.59
CA PHE A 17 8.39 0.62 4.50
C PHE A 17 8.81 1.11 5.90
N GLU A 18 9.41 2.30 6.01
CA GLU A 18 9.82 2.91 7.28
C GLU A 18 8.62 3.48 8.06
N LEU A 19 7.50 3.72 7.37
CA LEU A 19 6.23 4.16 7.96
C LEU A 19 5.33 2.98 8.38
N SER A 20 5.70 1.76 7.96
CA SER A 20 4.93 0.54 8.18
C SER A 20 4.79 0.22 9.66
N SER A 21 3.60 -0.24 10.07
CA SER A 21 3.35 -0.77 11.41
C SER A 21 2.34 -1.91 11.35
N PRO A 22 2.57 -3.02 12.07
CA PRO A 22 1.69 -4.19 12.03
C PRO A 22 0.22 -3.85 12.30
N GLY A 23 -0.68 -4.46 11.53
CA GLY A 23 -2.13 -4.36 11.63
C GLY A 23 -2.75 -3.16 10.90
N LYS A 24 -1.95 -2.21 10.39
CA LYS A 24 -2.49 -1.07 9.63
C LYS A 24 -3.01 -1.51 8.26
N ARG A 25 -4.13 -0.93 7.84
CA ARG A 25 -4.74 -1.18 6.53
C ARG A 25 -5.08 0.14 5.85
N ALA A 26 -4.76 0.23 4.57
CA ALA A 26 -5.03 1.41 3.75
C ALA A 26 -6.41 1.38 3.09
N TYR A 27 -7.23 0.38 3.38
CA TYR A 27 -8.54 0.18 2.80
C TYR A 27 -9.55 -0.23 3.86
N GLN A 28 -10.80 0.15 3.63
CA GLN A 28 -11.96 -0.33 4.35
C GLN A 28 -13.01 -0.75 3.32
N LEU A 29 -13.10 -2.04 3.06
CA LEU A 29 -14.08 -2.61 2.14
C LEU A 29 -15.38 -2.91 2.91
N PRO A 30 -16.56 -2.77 2.27
CA PRO A 30 -17.81 -3.24 2.84
C PRO A 30 -17.80 -4.77 2.97
N GLU A 31 -18.77 -5.30 3.74
CA GLU A 31 -19.01 -6.74 3.78
C GLU A 31 -19.38 -7.27 2.39
N LEU A 32 -19.07 -8.54 2.13
CA LEU A 32 -19.42 -9.20 0.87
C LEU A 32 -20.94 -9.29 0.74
N ASP A 33 -21.46 -8.86 -0.41
CA ASP A 33 -22.86 -8.99 -0.81
C ASP A 33 -23.17 -10.36 -1.44
N VAL A 34 -22.15 -11.20 -1.58
CA VAL A 34 -22.21 -12.55 -2.15
C VAL A 34 -21.60 -13.57 -1.20
N PRO A 35 -21.91 -14.87 -1.35
CA PRO A 35 -21.27 -15.91 -0.58
C PRO A 35 -19.74 -15.90 -0.73
N PRO A 36 -18.97 -16.09 0.36
CA PRO A 36 -17.52 -16.16 0.28
C PRO A 36 -17.08 -17.40 -0.51
N VAL A 37 -16.00 -17.26 -1.28
CA VAL A 37 -15.42 -18.34 -2.09
C VAL A 37 -13.96 -18.54 -1.71
N ASP A 38 -13.55 -19.79 -1.50
CA ASP A 38 -12.13 -20.15 -1.33
C ASP A 38 -11.41 -20.13 -2.68
N ALA A 39 -10.39 -19.28 -2.79
CA ALA A 39 -9.59 -19.14 -4.00
C ALA A 39 -8.86 -20.42 -4.39
N ALA A 40 -8.37 -21.21 -3.40
CA ALA A 40 -7.65 -22.45 -3.70
C ALA A 40 -8.58 -23.52 -4.29
N ALA A 41 -9.80 -23.63 -3.77
CA ALA A 41 -10.84 -24.50 -4.32
C ALA A 41 -11.31 -24.06 -5.72
N ALA A 42 -11.43 -22.75 -5.96
CA ALA A 42 -11.96 -22.22 -7.23
C ALA A 42 -10.93 -22.21 -8.37
N LEU A 43 -9.65 -21.96 -8.07
CA LEU A 43 -8.59 -21.73 -9.06
C LEU A 43 -7.52 -22.83 -9.09
N GLY A 44 -7.51 -23.75 -8.12
CA GLY A 44 -6.41 -24.70 -7.90
C GLY A 44 -5.31 -24.11 -7.03
N ALA A 45 -4.82 -24.87 -6.06
CA ALA A 45 -3.87 -24.39 -5.05
C ALA A 45 -2.53 -23.93 -5.66
N GLU A 46 -2.12 -24.52 -6.77
CA GLU A 46 -0.93 -24.16 -7.53
C GLU A 46 -1.00 -22.79 -8.19
N ASN A 47 -2.22 -22.26 -8.38
CA ASN A 47 -2.46 -20.95 -8.99
C ASN A 47 -2.69 -19.84 -7.95
N VAL A 48 -2.65 -20.17 -6.65
CA VAL A 48 -2.87 -19.21 -5.56
C VAL A 48 -1.54 -18.88 -4.88
N ARG A 49 -1.19 -17.60 -4.88
CA ARG A 49 -0.03 -17.07 -4.14
C ARG A 49 -0.37 -16.93 -2.65
N GLY A 50 0.60 -17.20 -1.77
CA GLY A 50 0.55 -16.78 -0.38
C GLY A 50 0.66 -15.25 -0.17
N SER A 51 0.80 -14.85 1.10
CA SER A 51 1.05 -13.46 1.48
C SER A 51 2.41 -12.96 0.98
N VAL A 52 2.55 -11.65 0.82
CA VAL A 52 3.83 -11.02 0.48
C VAL A 52 4.56 -10.67 1.76
N GLU A 53 5.71 -11.29 1.98
CA GLU A 53 6.57 -10.98 3.11
C GLU A 53 7.10 -9.53 3.00
N GLY A 54 7.07 -8.79 4.12
CA GLY A 54 7.57 -7.42 4.19
C GLY A 54 6.73 -6.37 3.45
N PHE A 55 5.47 -6.69 3.09
CA PHE A 55 4.58 -5.70 2.48
C PHE A 55 4.25 -4.58 3.49
N PRO A 56 4.27 -3.30 3.09
CA PRO A 56 4.06 -2.20 4.02
C PRO A 56 2.62 -2.16 4.52
N GLU A 57 2.46 -2.05 5.83
CA GLU A 57 1.20 -1.91 6.54
C GLU A 57 1.05 -0.45 6.97
N VAL A 58 0.26 0.32 6.21
CA VAL A 58 0.02 1.75 6.45
C VAL A 58 -1.47 2.05 6.42
N SER A 59 -1.89 3.12 7.09
CA SER A 59 -3.26 3.64 6.99
C SER A 59 -3.50 4.37 5.67
N GLU A 60 -4.75 4.57 5.30
CA GLU A 60 -5.13 5.27 4.06
C GLU A 60 -4.55 6.69 4.01
N VAL A 61 -4.62 7.41 5.13
CA VAL A 61 -4.08 8.77 5.26
C VAL A 61 -2.56 8.79 5.06
N GLU A 62 -1.84 7.80 5.57
CA GLU A 62 -0.39 7.68 5.39
C GLU A 62 -0.04 7.40 3.93
N ALA A 63 -0.74 6.48 3.27
CA ALA A 63 -0.55 6.18 1.85
C ALA A 63 -0.79 7.42 0.96
N ILE A 64 -1.91 8.13 1.18
CA ILE A 64 -2.24 9.35 0.43
C ILE A 64 -1.15 10.42 0.64
N ARG A 65 -0.76 10.67 1.88
CA ARG A 65 0.26 11.68 2.21
C ARG A 65 1.61 11.35 1.59
N HIS A 66 2.03 10.09 1.65
CA HIS A 66 3.28 9.62 1.07
C HIS A 66 3.32 9.89 -0.44
N PHE A 67 2.37 9.36 -1.21
CA PHE A 67 2.35 9.55 -2.67
C PHE A 67 2.09 11.00 -3.08
N THR A 68 1.35 11.78 -2.28
CA THR A 68 1.20 13.22 -2.52
C THR A 68 2.56 13.93 -2.42
N ARG A 69 3.36 13.65 -1.39
CA ARG A 69 4.71 14.24 -1.23
C ARG A 69 5.68 13.76 -2.31
N LEU A 70 5.55 12.52 -2.76
CA LEU A 70 6.34 11.99 -3.87
C LEU A 70 6.00 12.62 -5.23
N SER A 71 4.82 13.25 -5.37
CA SER A 71 4.39 13.83 -6.64
C SER A 71 4.94 15.24 -6.93
N THR A 72 5.74 15.81 -6.01
CA THR A 72 6.27 17.20 -6.10
C THR A 72 7.77 17.29 -5.92
#